data_AF-A0A947R8I6-F1
#
_entry.id   AF-A0A947R8I6-F1
#
_cell.length_a   1.000
_cell.length_b   1.000
_cell.length_c   1.000
_cell.angle_alpha   90.00
_cell.angle_beta   90.00
_cell.angle_gamma   90.00
#
_symmetry.space_group_name_H-M   'P 1'
#
loop_
_entity.id
_entity.type
_entity.pdbx_description
1 polymer ?
#
loop_
_entity_poly.entity_id
_entity_poly.type
_entity_poly.pdbx_seq_one_letter_code
_entity_poly.pdbx_strand_id
1 'polypeptide(L)'
;MEKADILSLLSQNRKDCPRYYKKWVSADKEDDVTETLNRKRWPVSLGSQSFIDMIKERYGEEKIRREVPISRDLLPDAHRIMEAVCKSYETTTQDILKMQRGKWNDARNVSIYLIRKLRKDTLNEIGKVFGIDNDSTVSSVLERIKKRMAKDRHLSEQVNKIVESLKTGQERT
;
A
#
# COMPACT_ATOMS: atom_id res chain seq x y z
N MET A 1 -31.11 -0.67 -22.57
CA MET A 1 -31.10 -0.22 -21.16
C MET A 1 -31.22 1.30 -21.18
N GLU A 2 -32.42 1.81 -20.96
CA GLU A 2 -32.66 3.25 -20.90
C GLU A 2 -31.91 3.85 -19.70
N LYS A 3 -31.15 4.92 -19.95
CA LYS A 3 -30.60 5.77 -18.89
C LYS A 3 -31.79 6.49 -18.25
N ALA A 4 -32.40 5.90 -17.23
CA ALA A 4 -33.35 6.60 -16.38
C ALA A 4 -32.63 7.83 -15.80
N ASP A 5 -33.17 9.01 -16.08
CA ASP A 5 -32.65 10.29 -15.59
C ASP A 5 -32.63 10.19 -14.06
N ILE A 6 -31.48 10.30 -13.39
CA ILE A 6 -31.36 10.03 -11.94
C ILE A 6 -32.36 10.87 -11.12
N LEU A 7 -32.74 12.03 -11.66
CA LEU A 7 -33.73 12.93 -11.08
C LEU A 7 -35.15 12.38 -11.07
N SER A 8 -35.51 11.48 -12.00
CA SER A 8 -36.82 10.83 -12.03
C SER A 8 -37.00 9.80 -10.92
N LEU A 9 -35.92 9.33 -10.30
CA LEU A 9 -35.98 8.47 -9.09
C LEU A 9 -36.45 9.25 -7.85
N LEU A 10 -36.23 10.58 -7.83
CA LEU A 10 -36.58 11.44 -6.69
C LEU A 10 -38.00 12.02 -6.81
N SER A 11 -38.44 12.33 -8.03
CA SER A 11 -39.80 12.80 -8.32
C SER A 11 -40.12 12.70 -9.81
N GLN A 12 -41.37 12.39 -10.15
CA GLN A 12 -41.87 12.43 -11.52
C GLN A 12 -42.06 13.87 -12.05
N ASN A 13 -42.16 14.86 -11.14
CA ASN A 13 -42.33 16.26 -11.48
C ASN A 13 -41.01 17.03 -11.41
N ARG A 14 -40.49 17.47 -12.57
CA ARG A 14 -39.19 18.17 -12.67
C ARG A 14 -39.10 19.44 -11.81
N LYS A 15 -40.22 20.11 -11.53
CA LYS A 15 -40.24 21.34 -10.71
C LYS A 15 -39.98 21.05 -9.23
N ASP A 16 -40.35 19.87 -8.75
CA ASP A 16 -40.18 19.48 -7.35
C ASP A 16 -38.87 18.72 -7.10
N CYS A 17 -38.23 18.17 -8.14
CA CYS A 17 -36.95 17.46 -8.04
C CYS A 17 -35.88 18.22 -7.23
N PRO A 18 -35.65 19.54 -7.41
CA PRO A 18 -34.62 20.25 -6.64
C PRO A 18 -34.92 20.26 -5.14
N ARG A 19 -36.20 20.34 -4.75
CA ARG A 19 -36.64 20.36 -3.35
C ARG A 19 -36.40 19.00 -2.69
N TYR A 20 -36.78 17.92 -3.38
CA TYR A 20 -36.56 16.55 -2.89
C TYR A 20 -35.09 16.16 -2.88
N TYR A 21 -34.32 16.56 -3.89
CA TYR A 21 -32.87 16.37 -3.92
C TYR A 21 -32.20 17.07 -2.74
N LYS A 22 -32.51 18.35 -2.49
CA LYS A 22 -31.95 19.08 -1.35
C LYS A 22 -32.32 18.42 -0.02
N LYS A 23 -33.58 17.99 0.14
CA LYS A 23 -34.01 17.25 1.34
C LYS A 23 -33.27 15.92 1.51
N TRP A 24 -32.98 15.23 0.41
CA TRP A 24 -32.27 13.94 0.42
C TRP A 24 -30.77 14.10 0.71
N VAL A 25 -30.09 15.10 0.13
CA VAL A 25 -28.68 15.41 0.40
C VAL A 25 -28.48 15.99 1.80
N SER A 26 -29.43 16.79 2.29
CA SER A 26 -29.40 17.38 3.64
C SER A 26 -29.92 16.44 4.71
N ALA A 27 -30.44 15.27 4.35
CA ALA A 27 -30.71 14.22 5.34
C ALA A 27 -29.35 13.73 5.81
N ASP A 28 -28.95 14.15 7.01
CA ASP A 28 -27.72 13.73 7.64
C ASP A 28 -27.81 12.22 7.85
N LYS A 29 -27.12 11.49 6.99
CA LYS A 29 -26.88 10.07 7.18
C LYS A 29 -25.46 9.99 7.69
N GLU A 30 -25.30 9.48 8.91
CA GLU A 30 -24.04 8.92 9.38
C GLU A 30 -23.68 7.73 8.48
N ASP A 31 -23.18 8.04 7.29
CA ASP A 31 -22.62 7.10 6.34
C ASP A 31 -21.09 7.18 6.46
N ASP A 32 -20.41 6.05 6.35
CA ASP A 32 -18.93 5.89 6.43
C ASP A 32 -18.16 6.89 5.53
N VAL A 33 -18.79 7.32 4.44
CA VAL A 33 -18.25 8.32 3.51
C VAL A 33 -18.17 9.70 4.17
N THR A 34 -19.21 10.13 4.90
CA THR A 34 -19.28 11.43 5.55
C THR A 34 -18.23 11.55 6.64
N GLU A 35 -18.02 10.48 7.42
CA GLU A 35 -16.93 10.40 8.39
C GLU A 35 -15.56 10.53 7.71
N THR A 36 -15.35 9.84 6.59
CA THR A 36 -14.08 9.85 5.87
C THR A 36 -13.77 11.23 5.28
N LEU A 37 -14.77 11.94 4.77
CA LEU A 37 -14.64 13.30 4.24
C LEU A 37 -14.38 14.34 5.35
N ASN A 38 -14.87 14.09 6.56
CA ASN A 38 -14.63 14.96 7.71
C ASN A 38 -13.22 14.79 8.33
N ARG A 39 -12.42 13.81 7.87
CA ARG A 39 -11.04 13.61 8.35
C ARG A 39 -10.10 14.70 7.85
N LYS A 40 -9.11 15.05 8.68
CA LYS A 40 -8.05 16.04 8.36
C LYS A 40 -7.19 15.64 7.14
N ARG A 41 -7.15 14.36 6.78
CA ARG A 41 -6.48 13.85 5.59
C ARG A 41 -7.41 12.90 4.85
N TRP A 42 -7.62 13.19 3.57
CA TRP A 42 -8.44 12.35 2.70
C TRP A 42 -7.62 11.20 2.12
N PRO A 43 -8.19 9.99 2.04
CA PRO A 43 -7.56 8.89 1.34
C PRO A 43 -7.51 9.18 -0.18
N VAL A 44 -6.58 8.54 -0.90
CA VAL A 44 -6.46 8.66 -2.37
C VAL A 44 -7.72 8.20 -3.10
N SER A 45 -8.39 7.20 -2.54
CA SER A 45 -9.56 6.53 -3.09
C SER A 45 -10.59 6.29 -1.99
N LEU A 46 -11.86 6.42 -2.35
CA LEU A 46 -13.01 6.13 -1.50
C LEU A 46 -13.80 4.96 -2.11
N GLY A 47 -14.33 4.09 -1.27
CA GLY A 47 -15.14 2.94 -1.71
C GLY A 47 -14.92 1.71 -0.83
N SER A 48 -15.45 0.57 -1.28
CA SER A 48 -15.22 -0.71 -0.61
C SER A 48 -13.74 -1.10 -0.63
N GLN A 49 -13.32 -1.93 0.33
CA GLN A 49 -11.94 -2.43 0.38
C GLN A 49 -11.53 -3.11 -0.94
N SER A 50 -12.42 -3.93 -1.53
CA SER A 50 -12.21 -4.57 -2.83
C SER A 50 -12.03 -3.58 -3.99
N PHE A 51 -12.77 -2.48 -3.99
CA PHE A 51 -12.61 -1.42 -5.00
C PHE A 51 -11.27 -0.71 -4.83
N ILE A 52 -10.91 -0.38 -3.58
CA ILE A 52 -9.64 0.25 -3.26
C ILE A 52 -8.48 -0.66 -3.70
N ASP A 53 -8.52 -1.95 -3.37
CA ASP A 53 -7.46 -2.89 -3.73
C ASP A 53 -7.31 -3.06 -5.25
N MET A 54 -8.43 -3.12 -6.00
CA MET A 54 -8.41 -3.09 -7.47
C MET A 54 -7.75 -1.81 -8.03
N ILE A 55 -8.02 -0.64 -7.42
CA ILE A 55 -7.39 0.62 -7.84
C ILE A 55 -5.89 0.62 -7.53
N LYS A 56 -5.49 0.10 -6.37
CA LYS A 56 -4.09 -0.04 -5.97
C LYS A 56 -3.34 -0.97 -6.93
N GLU A 57 -3.95 -2.08 -7.33
CA GLU A 57 -3.38 -3.03 -8.27
C GLU A 57 -3.19 -2.41 -9.66
N ARG A 58 -4.24 -1.78 -10.20
CA ARG A 58 -4.21 -1.24 -11.56
C ARG A 58 -3.28 -0.04 -11.72
N TYR A 59 -3.13 0.80 -10.69
CA TYR A 59 -2.47 2.10 -10.82
C TYR A 59 -1.30 2.34 -9.85
N GLY A 60 -0.99 1.40 -8.95
CA GLY A 60 0.02 1.58 -7.91
C GLY A 60 1.45 1.78 -8.45
N GLU A 61 1.83 1.06 -9.51
CA GLU A 61 3.18 1.17 -10.08
C GLU A 61 3.34 2.41 -10.99
N GLU A 62 2.29 2.80 -11.70
CA GLU A 62 2.38 3.72 -12.85
C GLU A 62 2.31 5.22 -12.46
N LYS A 63 1.82 5.57 -11.26
CA LYS A 63 1.51 6.97 -10.90
C LYS A 63 2.18 7.52 -9.63
N ILE A 64 3.34 7.01 -9.23
CA ILE A 64 4.10 7.62 -8.12
C ILE A 64 4.86 8.84 -8.65
N ARG A 65 4.18 9.98 -8.73
CA ARG A 65 4.86 11.28 -8.84
C ARG A 65 5.43 11.62 -7.47
N ARG A 66 6.75 11.89 -7.41
CA ARG A 66 7.46 12.28 -6.18
C ARG A 66 6.81 13.49 -5.49
N GLU A 67 6.12 14.31 -6.26
CA GLU A 67 5.40 15.52 -5.86
C GLU A 67 4.03 15.26 -5.22
N VAL A 68 3.51 14.02 -5.27
CA VAL A 68 2.21 13.65 -4.67
C VAL A 68 2.43 12.61 -3.58
N PRO A 69 2.70 13.01 -2.33
CA PRO A 69 3.01 12.08 -1.23
C PRO A 69 1.92 11.04 -0.98
N ILE A 70 0.66 11.40 -1.21
CA ILE A 70 -0.51 10.54 -0.96
C ILE A 70 -0.54 9.35 -1.93
N SER A 71 0.08 9.45 -3.12
CA SER A 71 0.17 8.33 -4.07
C SER A 71 0.89 7.10 -3.51
N ARG A 72 1.65 7.24 -2.41
CA ARG A 72 2.29 6.13 -1.69
C ARG A 72 1.28 5.18 -1.04
N ASP A 73 0.04 5.61 -0.77
CA ASP A 73 -1.01 4.75 -0.19
C ASP A 73 -1.46 3.65 -1.16
N LEU A 74 -1.11 3.78 -2.45
CA LEU A 74 -1.34 2.75 -3.46
C LEU A 74 -0.29 1.63 -3.43
N LEU A 75 0.77 1.78 -2.65
CA LEU A 75 1.87 0.82 -2.55
C LEU A 75 1.57 -0.25 -1.49
N PRO A 76 2.14 -1.47 -1.63
CA PRO A 76 2.01 -2.48 -0.61
C PRO A 76 2.56 -1.97 0.72
N ASP A 77 1.82 -2.21 1.81
CA ASP A 77 2.25 -1.77 3.13
C ASP A 77 3.52 -2.51 3.61
N ALA A 78 4.32 -1.88 4.47
CA ALA A 78 5.54 -2.49 4.99
C ALA A 78 5.25 -3.77 5.75
N HIS A 79 4.15 -3.84 6.52
CA HIS A 79 3.76 -5.06 7.22
C HIS A 79 3.48 -6.19 6.23
N ARG A 80 2.75 -5.91 5.16
CA ARG A 80 2.45 -6.89 4.11
C ARG A 80 3.71 -7.40 3.39
N ILE A 81 4.68 -6.52 3.16
CA ILE A 81 5.99 -6.90 2.62
C ILE A 81 6.72 -7.83 3.60
N MET A 82 6.77 -7.47 4.88
CA MET A 82 7.42 -8.28 5.91
C MET A 82 6.76 -9.65 6.05
N GLU A 83 5.43 -9.74 6.02
CA GLU A 83 4.69 -11.00 6.05
C GLU A 83 5.01 -11.89 4.84
N ALA A 84 5.07 -11.32 3.63
CA ALA A 84 5.44 -12.09 2.44
C ALA A 84 6.89 -12.62 2.55
N VAL A 85 7.81 -11.84 3.11
CA VAL A 85 9.18 -12.28 3.36
C VAL A 85 9.22 -13.36 4.45
N CYS A 86 8.49 -13.18 5.56
CA CYS A 86 8.34 -14.18 6.62
C CYS A 86 7.90 -15.53 6.07
N LYS A 87 6.88 -15.51 5.20
CA LYS A 87 6.36 -16.72 4.54
C LYS A 87 7.40 -17.38 3.63
N SER A 88 8.21 -16.60 2.91
CA SER A 88 9.24 -17.15 2.01
C SER A 88 10.48 -17.69 2.75
N TYR A 89 10.80 -17.15 3.92
CA TYR A 89 12.00 -17.52 4.68
C TYR A 89 11.68 -18.38 5.92
N GLU A 90 10.41 -18.79 6.08
CA GLU A 90 9.91 -19.55 7.23
C GLU A 90 10.32 -18.93 8.57
N THR A 91 10.18 -17.61 8.67
CA THR A 91 10.61 -16.82 9.83
C THR A 91 9.49 -15.94 10.36
N THR A 92 9.63 -15.44 11.58
CA THR A 92 8.63 -14.55 12.18
C THR A 92 8.97 -13.07 11.98
N THR A 93 7.96 -12.20 12.07
CA THR A 93 8.17 -10.74 11.98
C THR A 93 9.08 -10.25 13.10
N GLN A 94 9.01 -10.88 14.28
CA GLN A 94 9.89 -10.61 15.41
C GLN A 94 11.36 -10.92 15.07
N ASP A 95 11.63 -12.02 14.38
CA ASP A 95 12.98 -12.39 13.95
C ASP A 95 13.56 -11.44 12.90
N ILE A 96 12.71 -10.92 12.02
CA ILE A 96 13.07 -9.88 11.05
C ILE A 96 13.42 -8.57 11.77
N LEU A 97 12.63 -8.18 12.77
CA LEU A 97 12.83 -6.95 13.54
C LEU A 97 13.97 -7.03 14.55
N LYS A 98 14.32 -8.22 15.01
CA LYS A 98 15.42 -8.43 15.96
C LYS A 98 16.77 -8.21 15.29
N MET A 99 17.57 -7.32 15.88
CA MET A 99 18.97 -7.18 15.51
C MET A 99 19.77 -8.36 16.08
N GLN A 100 20.44 -9.12 15.22
CA GLN A 100 21.38 -10.17 15.61
C GLN A 100 22.78 -9.79 15.13
N ARG A 101 23.66 -9.37 16.06
CA ARG A 101 25.05 -9.04 15.71
C ARG A 101 25.81 -10.31 15.32
N GLY A 102 26.62 -10.22 14.27
CA GLY A 102 27.48 -11.33 13.81
C GLY A 102 26.77 -12.41 12.98
N LYS A 103 25.44 -12.40 12.88
CA LYS A 103 24.67 -13.33 12.02
C LYS A 103 24.08 -12.59 10.84
N TRP A 104 24.32 -13.12 9.65
CA TRP A 104 23.70 -12.61 8.44
C TRP A 104 22.22 -13.02 8.40
N ASN A 105 21.31 -12.04 8.34
CA ASN A 105 19.87 -12.27 8.27
C ASN A 105 19.35 -11.83 6.89
N ASP A 106 19.24 -12.78 5.96
CA ASP A 106 18.73 -12.54 4.60
C ASP A 106 17.30 -12.03 4.63
N ALA A 107 16.42 -12.59 5.46
CA ALA A 107 15.03 -12.16 5.56
C ALA A 107 14.91 -10.68 5.95
N ARG A 108 15.69 -10.21 6.93
CA ARG A 108 15.74 -8.80 7.32
C ARG A 108 16.28 -7.91 6.21
N ASN A 109 17.40 -8.28 5.60
CA ASN A 109 18.04 -7.47 4.57
C ASN A 109 17.17 -7.38 3.29
N VAL A 110 16.50 -8.47 2.92
CA VAL A 110 15.54 -8.51 1.82
C VAL A 110 14.30 -7.68 2.14
N SER A 111 13.80 -7.71 3.38
CA SER A 111 12.66 -6.87 3.79
C SER A 111 12.99 -5.38 3.65
N ILE A 112 14.17 -4.96 4.13
CA ILE A 112 14.70 -3.59 3.96
C ILE A 112 14.77 -3.21 2.48
N TYR A 113 15.28 -4.10 1.64
CA TYR A 113 15.38 -3.89 0.19
C TYR A 113 14.02 -3.76 -0.49
N LEU A 114 13.07 -4.63 -0.18
CA LEU A 114 11.74 -4.62 -0.80
C LEU A 114 10.95 -3.39 -0.38
N ILE A 115 11.00 -2.98 0.89
CA ILE A 115 10.37 -1.74 1.36
C ILE A 115 10.95 -0.54 0.58
N ARG A 116 12.28 -0.47 0.41
CA ARG A 116 12.91 0.59 -0.37
C ARG A 116 12.51 0.55 -1.85
N LYS A 117 12.43 -0.64 -2.45
CA LYS A 117 12.15 -0.85 -3.87
C LYS A 117 10.69 -0.55 -4.22
N LEU A 118 9.76 -1.07 -3.42
CA LEU A 118 8.32 -1.06 -3.68
C LEU A 118 7.66 0.20 -3.12
N ARG A 119 7.93 0.58 -1.86
CA ARG A 119 7.27 1.73 -1.20
C ARG A 119 7.99 3.05 -1.42
N LYS A 120 9.25 2.98 -1.87
CA LYS A 120 10.16 4.12 -2.01
C LYS A 120 10.40 4.88 -0.70
N ASP A 121 10.24 4.22 0.43
CA ASP A 121 10.48 4.77 1.76
C ASP A 121 11.89 5.38 1.88
N THR A 122 11.98 6.44 2.67
CA THR A 122 13.26 7.10 2.98
C THR A 122 14.11 6.20 3.87
N LEU A 123 15.43 6.42 3.88
CA LEU A 123 16.34 5.64 4.72
C LEU A 123 15.98 5.76 6.21
N ASN A 124 15.58 6.95 6.64
CA ASN A 124 15.12 7.22 8.00
C ASN A 124 13.80 6.51 8.34
N GLU A 125 12.79 6.54 7.45
CA GLU A 125 11.54 5.78 7.64
C GLU A 125 11.81 4.28 7.80
N ILE A 126 12.67 3.72 6.94
CA ILE A 126 13.09 2.32 7.03
C ILE A 126 13.86 2.08 8.34
N GLY A 127 14.76 2.99 8.70
CA GLY A 127 15.54 2.90 9.93
C GLY A 127 14.65 2.77 11.16
N LYS A 128 13.61 3.61 11.26
CA LYS A 128 12.62 3.54 12.34
C LYS A 128 11.89 2.20 12.42
N VAL A 129 11.47 1.63 11.29
CA VAL A 129 10.78 0.33 11.25
C VAL A 129 11.68 -0.79 11.78
N PHE A 130 12.96 -0.77 11.44
CA PHE A 130 13.89 -1.84 11.80
C PHE A 130 14.71 -1.55 13.07
N GLY A 131 14.53 -0.41 13.74
CA GLY A 131 15.36 0.00 14.88
C GLY A 131 16.82 0.24 14.48
N ILE A 132 17.05 0.90 13.36
CA ILE A 132 18.37 1.30 12.84
C ILE A 132 18.46 2.81 12.91
N ASP A 133 19.34 3.33 13.78
CA ASP A 133 19.42 4.76 14.05
C ASP A 133 20.14 5.57 12.96
N ASN A 134 20.90 4.92 12.08
CA ASN A 134 21.76 5.57 11.11
C ASN A 134 21.39 5.18 9.67
N ASP A 135 21.03 6.18 8.85
CA ASP A 135 20.71 6.04 7.43
C ASP A 135 21.83 5.35 6.62
N SER A 136 23.10 5.58 7.00
CA SER A 136 24.24 4.95 6.34
C SER A 136 24.28 3.43 6.53
N THR A 137 23.76 2.93 7.65
CA THR A 137 23.61 1.49 7.91
C THR A 137 22.55 0.90 6.99
N VAL A 138 21.39 1.56 6.85
CA VAL A 138 20.32 1.15 5.93
C VAL A 138 20.85 1.13 4.50
N SER A 139 21.54 2.18 4.08
CA SER A 139 22.18 2.28 2.76
C SER A 139 23.17 1.13 2.52
N SER A 140 24.01 0.83 3.51
CA SER A 140 24.97 -0.28 3.43
C SER A 140 24.29 -1.64 3.28
N VAL A 141 23.17 -1.88 3.97
CA VAL A 141 22.36 -3.10 3.82
C VAL A 141 21.82 -3.21 2.39
N LEU A 142 21.26 -2.13 1.87
CA LEU A 142 20.73 -2.08 0.49
C LEU A 142 21.80 -2.38 -0.55
N GLU A 143 22.99 -1.82 -0.41
CA GLU A 143 24.08 -2.06 -1.36
C GLU A 143 24.62 -3.49 -1.25
N ARG A 144 24.73 -4.05 -0.04
CA ARG A 144 25.17 -5.44 0.13
C ARG A 144 24.19 -6.44 -0.50
N ILE A 145 22.88 -6.26 -0.30
CA ILE A 145 21.89 -7.19 -0.84
C ILE A 145 21.79 -7.07 -2.37
N LYS A 146 21.88 -5.87 -2.95
CA LYS A 146 21.99 -5.68 -4.40
C LYS A 146 23.19 -6.43 -4.98
N LYS A 147 24.38 -6.23 -4.39
CA LYS A 147 25.61 -6.91 -4.82
C LYS A 147 25.49 -8.43 -4.70
N ARG A 148 24.81 -8.94 -3.67
CA ARG A 148 24.60 -10.37 -3.50
C ARG A 148 23.62 -10.93 -4.53
N MET A 149 22.48 -10.28 -4.76
CA MET A 149 21.54 -10.70 -5.81
C MET A 149 22.16 -10.70 -7.21
N ALA A 150 23.13 -9.83 -7.47
CA ALA A 150 23.87 -9.83 -8.74
C ALA A 150 24.79 -11.05 -8.91
N LYS A 151 25.20 -11.69 -7.80
CA LYS A 151 26.11 -12.85 -7.80
C LYS A 151 25.38 -14.17 -7.56
N ASP A 152 24.31 -14.14 -6.78
CA ASP A 152 23.55 -15.29 -6.32
C ASP A 152 22.18 -15.30 -7.03
N ARG A 153 22.11 -16.15 -8.06
CA ARG A 153 20.91 -16.31 -8.88
C ARG A 153 19.74 -16.87 -8.05
N HIS A 154 20.00 -17.79 -7.13
CA HIS A 154 18.94 -18.37 -6.28
C HIS A 154 18.29 -17.29 -5.41
N LEU A 155 19.10 -16.44 -4.79
CA LEU A 155 18.59 -15.30 -4.01
C LEU A 155 17.77 -14.34 -4.90
N SER A 156 18.24 -14.04 -6.11
CA SER A 156 17.52 -13.17 -7.04
C SER A 156 16.16 -13.76 -7.43
N GLU A 157 16.11 -15.04 -7.77
CA GLU A 157 14.87 -15.75 -8.11
C GLU A 157 13.89 -15.78 -6.92
N GLN A 158 14.40 -16.04 -5.70
CA GLN A 158 13.59 -16.02 -4.49
C GLN A 158 12.99 -14.63 -4.23
N VAL A 159 13.79 -13.56 -4.35
CA VAL A 159 13.30 -12.17 -4.19
C VAL A 159 12.25 -11.83 -5.25
N ASN A 160 12.44 -12.26 -6.50
CA ASN A 160 11.46 -12.04 -7.55
C ASN A 160 10.14 -12.78 -7.26
N LYS A 161 10.18 -14.03 -6.78
CA LYS A 161 8.97 -14.76 -6.35
C LYS A 161 8.20 -14.01 -5.26
N ILE A 162 8.91 -13.40 -4.30
CA ILE A 162 8.27 -12.58 -3.26
C ILE A 162 7.58 -11.36 -3.89
N VAL A 163 8.26 -10.65 -4.80
CA VAL A 163 7.67 -9.50 -5.53
C VAL A 163 6.42 -9.92 -6.30
N GLU A 164 6.45 -11.03 -7.03
CA GLU A 164 5.30 -11.53 -7.79
C GLU A 164 4.14 -11.94 -6.87
N SER A 165 4.43 -12.55 -5.71
CA SER A 165 3.37 -12.87 -4.73
C SER A 165 2.75 -11.63 -4.10
N LEU A 166 3.50 -10.54 -3.97
CA LEU A 166 2.98 -9.26 -3.49
C LEU A 166 2.08 -8.59 -4.52
N LYS A 167 2.34 -8.80 -5.82
CA LYS A 167 1.46 -8.36 -6.92
C LYS A 167 0.20 -9.22 -7.00
N THR A 168 0.37 -10.53 -7.09
CA THR A 168 -0.73 -11.51 -7.22
C THR A 168 -1.62 -11.55 -5.97
N GLY A 169 -1.07 -11.32 -4.78
CA GLY A 169 -1.88 -11.23 -3.57
C GLY A 169 -2.82 -10.01 -3.55
N GLN A 170 -2.65 -9.02 -4.43
CA GLN A 170 -3.63 -7.94 -4.62
C GLN A 170 -4.86 -8.45 -5.39
N GLU A 171 -4.75 -9.56 -6.13
CA GLU A 171 -5.83 -10.15 -6.94
C GLU A 171 -6.84 -10.98 -6.12
N ARG A 172 -6.59 -11.26 -4.83
CA ARG A 172 -7.32 -12.28 -4.04
C ARG A 172 -7.92 -11.82 -2.71
N THR A 173 -8.04 -10.53 -2.47
CA THR A 173 -8.75 -9.99 -1.29
C THR A 173 -9.68 -8.88 -1.73
#